data_AF-A0A3N5YBT9-F1
#
_entry.id   AF-A0A3N5YBT9-F1
#
_cell.length_a   1.000
_cell.length_b   1.000
_cell.length_c   1.000
_cell.angle_alpha   90.00
_cell.angle_beta   90.00
_cell.angle_gamma   90.00
#
_symmetry.space_group_name_H-M   'P 1'
#
loop_
_entity.id
_entity.type
_entity.pdbx_description
1 polymer ?
#
loop_
_entity_poly.entity_id
_entity_poly.type
_entity_poly.pdbx_seq_one_letter_code
_entity_poly.pdbx_strand_id
1 'polypeptide(L)'
;MRRLNESRRLVNGEPFSGPAQVLRGKLPVDQLTSAARCRKIAIDISLEAAMKPIKLARMECRRVSEEIGDFVIDQVRSVGATGCVVGLSGGVDSSTTAALIKRAFDRHRAASYELVGYILPSNLNMEDDISDARAVAAYLGIRHEVHGIEAPVEAFRTTNAEAFENIFHKGNLISRVRANVLSTKAATEGKLLSGTGNKDEDFGIGYYTLFGDGAVHLSPIGALSKRLVREMAAFLGLDRRIVDRVPTAGLEPDQSDYKDLGYEYDVVELVTEGLNQGFTPEELCRHPQVLPVVEQQIAHYGQVFGARKLDSVVEVVADVRRRHEIAKGKMKIIHPPAPSITLNYD
;
A
#
# COMPACT_ATOMS: atom_id res chain seq x y z
N MET A 1 35.90 32.11 -34.27
CA MET A 1 35.67 32.01 -35.74
C MET A 1 34.17 31.95 -36.05
N ARG A 2 33.61 33.07 -36.54
CA ARG A 2 32.57 33.24 -37.61
C ARG A 2 31.44 32.18 -37.68
N ARG A 3 30.12 32.47 -37.70
CA ARG A 3 29.26 33.59 -38.18
C ARG A 3 27.92 33.57 -37.37
N LEU A 4 27.27 34.67 -36.93
CA LEU A 4 26.37 35.62 -37.65
C LEU A 4 25.27 34.90 -38.49
N ASN A 5 23.99 35.28 -38.58
CA ASN A 5 23.09 36.28 -38.00
C ASN A 5 21.66 35.99 -38.56
N GLU A 6 20.61 36.50 -37.91
CA GLU A 6 19.32 36.99 -38.47
C GLU A 6 18.37 35.98 -39.20
N SER A 7 17.07 35.93 -38.92
CA SER A 7 16.12 36.98 -39.31
C SER A 7 14.72 36.78 -38.70
N ARG A 8 14.11 37.87 -38.23
CA ARG A 8 12.67 38.03 -37.93
C ARG A 8 11.82 38.01 -39.20
N ARG A 9 10.57 37.55 -39.13
CA ARG A 9 9.39 38.23 -39.74
C ARG A 9 8.07 37.73 -39.13
N LEU A 10 7.33 38.67 -38.58
CA LEU A 10 5.90 38.61 -38.26
C LEU A 10 5.08 38.72 -39.55
N VAL A 11 3.98 37.97 -39.67
CA VAL A 11 2.85 38.32 -40.55
C VAL A 11 1.55 37.90 -39.87
N ASN A 12 0.69 38.89 -39.64
CA ASN A 12 -0.71 38.77 -39.25
C ASN A 12 -1.55 38.21 -40.41
N GLY A 13 -2.56 37.38 -40.11
CA GLY A 13 -3.58 36.95 -41.06
C GLY A 13 -4.84 36.45 -40.33
N GLU A 14 -5.88 37.28 -40.39
CA GLU A 14 -7.27 37.14 -39.91
C GLU A 14 -8.03 35.89 -40.44
N PRO A 15 -9.23 35.57 -39.91
CA PRO A 15 -9.79 34.23 -39.84
C PRO A 15 -10.60 33.84 -41.07
N PHE A 16 -10.46 32.57 -41.49
CA PHE A 16 -11.35 32.00 -42.51
C PHE A 16 -12.65 31.52 -41.88
N SER A 17 -13.72 32.19 -42.29
CA SER A 17 -15.13 31.81 -42.13
C SER A 17 -15.57 30.97 -43.34
N GLY A 18 -16.30 29.87 -43.10
CA GLY A 18 -16.92 29.05 -44.14
C GLY A 18 -17.54 27.77 -43.57
N PRO A 19 -18.79 27.39 -43.94
CA PRO A 19 -19.63 26.54 -43.11
C PRO A 19 -19.36 25.04 -43.34
N ALA A 20 -19.08 24.29 -42.28
CA ALA A 20 -19.15 22.83 -42.31
C ALA A 20 -20.61 22.40 -42.11
N GLN A 21 -21.20 21.87 -43.18
CA GLN A 21 -22.54 21.30 -43.21
C GLN A 21 -22.72 20.24 -42.11
N VAL A 22 -23.79 20.40 -41.33
CA VAL A 22 -24.30 19.40 -40.39
C VAL A 22 -24.92 18.25 -41.18
N LEU A 23 -24.14 17.20 -41.44
CA LEU A 23 -24.69 15.89 -41.82
C LEU A 23 -25.18 15.19 -40.56
N ARG A 24 -26.48 15.32 -40.27
CA ARG A 24 -27.21 14.44 -39.34
C ARG A 24 -27.26 13.02 -39.93
N GLY A 25 -26.18 12.26 -39.75
CA GLY A 25 -26.21 10.82 -39.85
C GLY A 25 -26.82 10.25 -38.57
N LYS A 26 -28.09 9.85 -38.61
CA LYS A 26 -28.68 8.98 -37.59
C LYS A 26 -27.90 7.67 -37.61
N LEU A 27 -27.12 7.41 -36.55
CA LEU A 27 -26.64 6.06 -36.26
C LEU A 27 -27.88 5.14 -36.13
N PRO A 28 -27.92 3.99 -36.82
CA PRO A 28 -29.02 3.06 -36.65
C PRO A 28 -29.00 2.50 -35.23
N VAL A 29 -30.14 2.62 -34.55
CA VAL A 29 -30.40 1.96 -33.27
C VAL A 29 -30.33 0.45 -33.51
N ASP A 30 -29.41 -0.18 -32.80
CA ASP A 30 -29.05 -1.59 -32.88
C ASP A 30 -30.30 -2.48 -32.63
N GLN A 31 -30.86 -3.06 -33.70
CA GLN A 31 -31.93 -4.06 -33.62
C GLN A 31 -31.33 -5.47 -33.52
N LEU A 32 -30.69 -5.78 -32.40
CA LEU A 32 -30.43 -7.17 -32.03
C LEU A 32 -31.77 -7.80 -31.61
N THR A 33 -32.23 -8.79 -32.39
CA THR A 33 -33.45 -9.57 -32.08
C THR A 33 -33.38 -10.17 -30.67
N SER A 34 -34.53 -10.34 -29.99
CA SER A 34 -34.56 -10.85 -28.61
C SER A 34 -33.83 -12.20 -28.44
N ALA A 35 -33.81 -13.03 -29.49
CA ALA A 35 -33.07 -14.28 -29.53
C ALA A 35 -31.54 -14.12 -29.63
N ALA A 36 -31.04 -13.06 -30.27
CA ALA A 36 -29.62 -12.71 -30.29
C ALA A 36 -29.18 -12.11 -28.95
N ARG A 37 -30.04 -11.29 -28.33
CA ARG A 37 -29.83 -10.76 -26.98
C ARG A 37 -29.84 -11.88 -25.92
N CYS A 38 -30.82 -12.80 -25.97
CA CYS A 38 -30.85 -13.96 -25.09
C CYS A 38 -29.69 -14.93 -25.33
N ARG A 39 -29.25 -15.12 -26.59
CA ARG A 39 -28.04 -15.92 -26.87
C ARG A 39 -26.77 -15.25 -26.36
N LYS A 40 -26.62 -13.94 -26.54
CA LYS A 40 -25.47 -13.20 -25.99
C LYS A 40 -25.46 -13.24 -24.47
N ILE A 41 -26.60 -13.03 -23.82
CA ILE A 41 -26.75 -13.17 -22.36
C ILE A 41 -26.45 -14.61 -21.91
N ALA A 42 -26.94 -15.63 -22.61
CA ALA A 42 -26.65 -17.03 -22.26
C ALA A 42 -25.18 -17.41 -22.48
N ILE A 43 -24.51 -16.84 -23.49
CA ILE A 43 -23.08 -17.01 -23.75
C ILE A 43 -22.25 -16.27 -22.68
N ASP A 44 -22.61 -15.04 -22.34
CA ASP A 44 -21.95 -14.26 -21.28
C ASP A 44 -22.09 -14.96 -19.92
N ILE A 45 -23.27 -15.50 -19.58
CA ILE A 45 -23.49 -16.32 -18.37
C ILE A 45 -22.68 -17.63 -18.42
N SER A 46 -22.57 -18.26 -19.58
CA SER A 46 -21.78 -19.49 -19.73
C SER A 46 -20.27 -19.23 -19.67
N LEU A 47 -19.81 -18.05 -20.08
CA LEU A 47 -18.42 -17.60 -19.94
C LEU A 47 -18.10 -17.21 -18.50
N GLU A 48 -19.01 -16.51 -17.80
CA GLU A 48 -18.90 -16.22 -16.36
C GLU A 48 -18.82 -17.51 -15.51
N ALA A 49 -19.60 -18.54 -15.86
CA ALA A 49 -19.55 -19.86 -15.22
C ALA A 49 -18.30 -20.69 -15.59
N ALA A 50 -17.53 -20.29 -16.62
CA ALA A 50 -16.35 -20.99 -17.12
C ALA A 50 -15.02 -20.33 -16.72
N MET A 51 -15.06 -19.20 -16.01
CA MET A 51 -13.84 -18.55 -15.52
C MET A 51 -13.17 -19.42 -14.46
N LYS A 52 -11.87 -19.67 -14.62
CA LYS A 52 -11.07 -20.35 -13.60
C LYS A 52 -11.05 -19.50 -12.32
N PRO A 53 -11.01 -20.10 -11.13
CA PRO A 53 -10.90 -19.31 -9.90
C PRO A 53 -9.55 -18.58 -9.83
N ILE A 54 -9.57 -17.36 -9.32
CA ILE A 54 -8.39 -16.61 -8.91
C ILE A 54 -7.84 -17.31 -7.66
N LYS A 55 -6.62 -17.84 -7.77
CA LYS A 55 -5.91 -18.50 -6.68
C LYS A 55 -5.26 -17.44 -5.80
N LEU A 56 -5.57 -17.44 -4.51
CA LEU A 56 -4.91 -16.59 -3.53
C LEU A 56 -3.89 -17.39 -2.73
N ALA A 57 -2.79 -16.75 -2.36
CA ALA A 57 -1.73 -17.37 -1.59
C ALA A 57 -2.21 -17.84 -0.21
N ARG A 58 -1.79 -19.04 0.18
CA ARG A 58 -1.87 -19.56 1.55
C ARG A 58 -0.47 -19.77 2.09
N MET A 59 -0.31 -19.68 3.40
CA MET A 59 0.97 -19.90 4.06
C MET A 59 0.85 -20.94 5.16
N GLU A 60 1.97 -21.61 5.44
CA GLU A 60 2.16 -22.30 6.71
C GLU A 60 2.92 -21.32 7.62
N CYS A 61 2.20 -20.75 8.60
CA CYS A 61 2.67 -19.62 9.40
C CYS A 61 4.02 -19.90 10.07
N ARG A 62 4.26 -21.12 10.57
CA ARG A 62 5.53 -21.45 11.22
C ARG A 62 6.67 -21.35 10.22
N ARG A 63 6.59 -22.06 9.10
CA ARG A 63 7.63 -22.05 8.05
C ARG A 63 7.90 -20.64 7.55
N VAL A 64 6.86 -19.89 7.19
CA VAL A 64 7.04 -18.52 6.67
C VAL A 64 7.62 -17.59 7.74
N SER A 65 7.24 -17.74 9.02
CA SER A 65 7.87 -17.00 10.12
C SER A 65 9.37 -17.29 10.23
N GLU A 66 9.80 -18.52 9.97
CA GLU A 66 11.21 -18.91 10.02
C GLU A 66 11.97 -18.37 8.81
N GLU A 67 11.42 -18.47 7.60
CA GLU A 67 12.01 -17.92 6.37
C GLU A 67 12.21 -16.40 6.45
N ILE A 68 11.21 -15.66 6.94
CA ILE A 68 11.32 -14.21 7.17
C ILE A 68 12.37 -13.92 8.25
N GLY A 69 12.38 -14.70 9.33
CA GLY A 69 13.35 -14.53 10.42
C GLY A 69 14.79 -14.76 9.97
N ASP A 70 15.04 -15.81 9.22
CA ASP A 70 16.36 -16.16 8.69
C ASP A 70 16.84 -15.09 7.69
N PHE A 71 15.95 -14.59 6.83
CA PHE A 71 16.23 -13.43 5.98
C PHE A 71 16.69 -12.20 6.79
N VAL A 72 15.99 -11.84 7.87
CA VAL A 72 16.37 -10.70 8.72
C VAL A 72 17.76 -10.93 9.33
N ILE A 73 18.04 -12.13 9.82
CA ILE A 73 19.34 -12.49 10.41
C ILE A 73 20.46 -12.34 9.37
N ASP A 74 20.23 -12.80 8.14
CA ASP A 74 21.20 -12.70 7.06
C ASP A 74 21.43 -11.25 6.65
N GLN A 75 20.39 -10.41 6.59
CA GLN A 75 20.55 -8.98 6.34
C GLN A 75 21.41 -8.32 7.43
N VAL A 76 21.11 -8.55 8.71
CA VAL A 76 21.87 -8.01 9.84
C VAL A 76 23.34 -8.43 9.78
N ARG A 77 23.61 -9.71 9.50
CA ARG A 77 24.98 -10.26 9.37
C ARG A 77 25.74 -9.65 8.20
N SER A 78 25.07 -9.51 7.05
CA SER A 78 25.72 -9.08 5.80
C SER A 78 26.36 -7.69 5.91
N VAL A 79 25.81 -6.82 6.76
CA VAL A 79 26.31 -5.46 7.00
C VAL A 79 27.02 -5.29 8.35
N GLY A 80 27.16 -6.36 9.14
CA GLY A 80 27.74 -6.29 10.48
C GLY A 80 26.94 -5.44 11.48
N ALA A 81 25.61 -5.35 11.31
CA ALA A 81 24.75 -4.60 12.21
C ALA A 81 24.53 -5.35 13.54
N THR A 82 24.17 -4.61 14.58
CA THR A 82 23.89 -5.15 15.93
C THR A 82 22.41 -5.50 16.15
N GLY A 83 21.57 -5.36 15.13
CA GLY A 83 20.15 -5.66 15.19
C GLY A 83 19.32 -4.73 14.30
N CYS A 84 18.10 -4.43 14.75
CA CYS A 84 17.11 -3.67 13.97
C CYS A 84 16.44 -2.56 14.77
N VAL A 85 16.06 -1.50 14.07
CA VAL A 85 15.12 -0.47 14.49
C VAL A 85 13.82 -0.64 13.70
N VAL A 86 12.69 -0.47 14.37
CA VAL A 86 11.35 -0.48 13.73
C VAL A 86 10.52 0.70 14.25
N GLY A 87 9.80 1.36 13.36
CA GLY A 87 8.76 2.32 13.76
C GLY A 87 7.54 1.56 14.29
N LEU A 88 7.17 1.78 15.54
CA LEU A 88 5.98 1.16 16.15
C LEU A 88 4.81 2.14 16.14
N SER A 89 3.84 1.87 15.26
CA SER A 89 2.63 2.69 15.10
C SER A 89 1.43 2.20 15.92
N GLY A 90 1.49 0.99 16.48
CA GLY A 90 0.32 0.32 17.08
C GLY A 90 -0.59 -0.36 16.05
N GLY A 91 -0.25 -0.27 14.76
CA GLY A 91 -0.91 -0.99 13.67
C GLY A 91 -0.46 -2.45 13.56
N VAL A 92 -1.21 -3.24 12.80
CA VAL A 92 -0.94 -4.67 12.62
C VAL A 92 0.40 -4.94 11.93
N ASP A 93 0.77 -4.12 10.94
CA ASP A 93 1.98 -4.37 10.13
C ASP A 93 3.25 -4.14 10.94
N SER A 94 3.36 -3.00 11.63
CA SER A 94 4.50 -2.71 12.49
C SER A 94 4.63 -3.70 13.66
N SER A 95 3.51 -4.11 14.25
CA SER A 95 3.47 -5.10 15.32
C SER A 95 3.91 -6.48 14.85
N THR A 96 3.45 -6.91 13.67
CA THR A 96 3.79 -8.21 13.08
C THR A 96 5.28 -8.24 12.70
N THR A 97 5.78 -7.19 12.06
CA THR A 97 7.22 -7.04 11.77
C THR A 97 8.05 -7.13 13.04
N ALA A 98 7.69 -6.39 14.08
CA ALA A 98 8.43 -6.42 15.35
C ALA A 98 8.42 -7.82 15.99
N ALA A 99 7.27 -8.50 15.98
CA ALA A 99 7.13 -9.84 16.52
C ALA A 99 7.96 -10.88 15.76
N LEU A 100 7.98 -10.81 14.42
CA LEU A 100 8.82 -11.68 13.56
C LEU A 100 10.32 -11.48 13.84
N ILE A 101 10.78 -10.23 13.86
CA ILE A 101 12.19 -9.92 14.12
C ILE A 101 12.58 -10.35 15.54
N LYS A 102 11.75 -10.06 16.55
CA LYS A 102 12.02 -10.47 17.92
C LYS A 102 12.12 -11.98 18.04
N ARG A 103 11.20 -12.72 17.41
CA ARG A 103 11.23 -14.19 17.38
C ARG A 103 12.51 -14.72 16.71
N ALA A 104 12.96 -14.10 15.63
CA ALA A 104 14.21 -14.45 14.96
C ALA A 104 15.43 -14.19 15.87
N PHE A 105 15.52 -13.03 16.51
CA PHE A 105 16.61 -12.71 17.44
C PHE A 105 16.62 -13.63 18.66
N ASP A 106 15.44 -14.03 19.14
CA ASP A 106 15.28 -14.99 20.23
C ASP A 106 15.71 -16.42 19.86
N ARG A 107 15.60 -16.82 18.58
CA ARG A 107 16.20 -18.06 18.06
C ARG A 107 17.73 -17.97 17.99
N HIS A 108 18.26 -16.76 17.80
CA HIS A 108 19.69 -16.48 17.62
C HIS A 108 20.33 -15.74 18.82
N ARG A 109 19.85 -15.98 20.05
CA ARG A 109 20.29 -15.23 21.26
C ARG A 109 21.80 -15.15 21.46
N ALA A 110 22.56 -16.17 21.04
CA ALA A 110 24.03 -16.16 21.16
C ALA A 110 24.69 -14.99 20.40
N ALA A 111 24.04 -14.44 19.37
CA ALA A 111 24.53 -13.30 18.60
C ALA A 111 24.22 -11.93 19.25
N SER A 112 23.43 -11.90 20.33
CA SER A 112 23.08 -10.68 21.09
C SER A 112 22.45 -9.55 20.25
N TYR A 113 21.68 -9.88 19.21
CA TYR A 113 20.98 -8.89 18.40
C TYR A 113 19.88 -8.17 19.20
N GLU A 114 19.76 -6.86 19.02
CA GLU A 114 18.75 -6.03 19.69
C GLU A 114 17.72 -5.49 18.69
N LEU A 115 16.44 -5.64 19.01
CA LEU A 115 15.34 -4.94 18.34
C LEU A 115 14.88 -3.75 19.20
N VAL A 116 14.78 -2.58 18.57
CA VAL A 116 14.34 -1.35 19.24
C VAL A 116 13.12 -0.78 18.53
N GLY A 117 12.06 -0.55 19.30
CA GLY A 117 10.84 0.09 18.82
C GLY A 117 10.85 1.60 19.03
N TYR A 118 10.59 2.37 17.98
CA TYR A 118 10.47 3.82 18.07
C TYR A 118 9.05 4.27 17.78
N ILE A 119 8.40 4.93 18.73
CA ILE A 119 7.05 5.48 18.62
C ILE A 119 7.21 6.99 18.35
N LEU A 120 6.78 7.45 17.18
CA LEU A 120 7.03 8.81 16.69
C LEU A 120 5.73 9.62 16.50
N PRO A 121 5.06 10.02 17.59
CA PRO A 121 3.80 10.74 17.50
C PRO A 121 3.98 12.16 16.97
N SER A 122 3.02 12.61 16.16
CA SER A 122 2.74 14.01 15.84
C SER A 122 1.42 14.43 16.49
N ASN A 123 1.01 15.68 16.30
CA ASN A 123 -0.30 16.17 16.78
C ASN A 123 -1.53 15.47 16.15
N LEU A 124 -1.31 14.58 15.17
CA LEU A 124 -2.38 13.81 14.51
C LEU A 124 -2.60 12.42 15.14
N ASN A 125 -1.66 11.95 15.97
CA ASN A 125 -1.74 10.61 16.54
C ASN A 125 -2.73 10.56 17.70
N MET A 126 -3.50 9.47 17.76
CA MET A 126 -4.40 9.22 18.88
C MET A 126 -3.62 8.67 20.07
N GLU A 127 -4.07 8.99 21.29
CA GLU A 127 -3.48 8.45 22.52
C GLU A 127 -3.52 6.90 22.54
N ASP A 128 -4.56 6.33 21.92
CA ASP A 128 -4.72 4.89 21.73
C ASP A 128 -3.61 4.28 20.84
N ASP A 129 -3.15 4.96 19.78
CA ASP A 129 -2.05 4.48 18.93
C ASP A 129 -0.76 4.29 19.75
N ILE A 130 -0.46 5.27 20.61
CA ILE A 130 0.74 5.27 21.46
C ILE A 130 0.60 4.17 22.52
N SER A 131 -0.58 4.03 23.11
CA SER A 131 -0.89 3.00 24.11
C SER A 131 -0.72 1.59 23.52
N ASP A 132 -1.27 1.34 22.34
CA ASP A 132 -1.16 0.05 21.66
C ASP A 132 0.29 -0.25 21.27
N ALA A 133 1.02 0.73 20.74
CA ALA A 133 2.44 0.56 20.41
C ALA A 133 3.29 0.22 21.65
N ARG A 134 3.01 0.84 22.80
CA ARG A 134 3.66 0.51 24.08
C ARG A 134 3.28 -0.89 24.56
N ALA A 135 2.02 -1.27 24.42
CA ALA A 135 1.53 -2.61 24.79
C ALA A 135 2.24 -3.70 23.96
N VAL A 136 2.42 -3.47 22.66
CA VAL A 136 3.19 -4.37 21.77
C VAL A 136 4.64 -4.47 22.23
N ALA A 137 5.31 -3.34 22.49
CA ALA A 137 6.69 -3.35 22.94
C ALA A 137 6.86 -4.10 24.27
N ALA A 138 5.92 -3.93 25.20
CA ALA A 138 5.88 -4.64 26.47
C ALA A 138 5.64 -6.15 26.28
N TYR A 139 4.67 -6.55 25.44
CA TYR A 139 4.39 -7.95 25.12
C TYR A 139 5.61 -8.66 24.52
N LEU A 140 6.32 -7.99 23.61
CA LEU A 140 7.51 -8.54 22.96
C LEU A 140 8.77 -8.50 23.84
N GLY A 141 8.74 -7.73 24.94
CA GLY A 141 9.90 -7.51 25.81
C GLY A 141 11.05 -6.81 25.08
N ILE A 142 10.73 -5.79 24.26
CA ILE A 142 11.73 -5.01 23.52
C ILE A 142 11.88 -3.61 24.11
N ARG A 143 13.10 -3.05 23.99
CA ARG A 143 13.32 -1.63 24.32
C ARG A 143 12.48 -0.78 23.36
N HIS A 144 11.85 0.25 23.89
CA HIS A 144 11.16 1.24 23.08
C HIS A 144 11.36 2.66 23.60
N GLU A 145 11.25 3.62 22.71
CA GLU A 145 11.31 5.05 23.02
C GLU A 145 10.15 5.79 22.33
N VAL A 146 9.66 6.85 22.98
CA VAL A 146 8.62 7.74 22.43
C VAL A 146 9.24 9.10 22.19
N HIS A 147 9.27 9.55 20.92
CA HIS A 147 9.80 10.86 20.54
C HIS A 147 8.77 11.64 19.72
N GLY A 148 8.23 12.70 20.29
CA GLY A 148 7.34 13.60 19.56
C GLY A 148 8.08 14.28 18.41
N ILE A 149 7.50 14.25 17.21
CA ILE A 149 8.11 14.80 15.99
C ILE A 149 7.48 16.10 15.52
N GLU A 150 6.58 16.71 16.30
CA GLU A 150 5.91 17.94 15.89
C GLU A 150 6.89 19.10 15.64
N ALA A 151 7.88 19.29 16.51
CA ALA A 151 8.86 20.35 16.35
C ALA A 151 9.68 20.23 15.04
N PRO A 152 10.28 19.08 14.70
CA PRO A 152 10.95 18.93 13.41
C PRO A 152 9.98 18.98 12.22
N VAL A 153 8.73 18.55 12.36
CA VAL A 153 7.70 18.74 11.31
C VAL A 153 7.45 20.22 11.08
N GLU A 154 7.12 21.00 12.12
CA GLU A 154 6.77 22.42 11.99
C GLU A 154 7.96 23.28 11.52
N ALA A 155 9.21 22.84 11.75
CA ALA A 155 10.40 23.51 11.21
C ALA A 155 10.40 23.60 9.66
N PHE A 156 9.77 22.64 8.97
CA PHE A 156 9.65 22.66 7.52
C PHE A 156 8.77 23.80 6.99
N ARG A 157 8.00 24.52 7.82
CA ARG A 157 7.31 25.74 7.36
C ARG A 157 8.27 26.80 6.81
N THR A 158 9.52 26.79 7.27
CA THR A 158 10.53 27.74 6.83
C THR A 158 10.97 27.54 5.38
N THR A 159 10.82 26.31 4.85
CA THR A 159 11.25 25.96 3.49
C THR A 159 10.11 25.51 2.58
N ASN A 160 9.03 24.98 3.16
CA ASN A 160 7.92 24.31 2.48
C ASN A 160 6.57 24.68 3.10
N ALA A 161 6.30 25.98 3.28
CA ALA A 161 5.05 26.46 3.86
C ALA A 161 3.81 25.92 3.12
N GLU A 162 3.89 25.77 1.79
CA GLU A 162 2.85 25.24 0.92
C GLU A 162 2.42 23.81 1.28
N ALA A 163 3.33 23.01 1.84
CA ALA A 163 3.00 21.64 2.27
C ALA A 163 2.00 21.63 3.43
N PHE A 164 1.89 22.72 4.19
CA PHE A 164 0.98 22.84 5.34
C PHE A 164 -0.40 23.40 4.96
N GLU A 165 -0.56 23.89 3.72
CA GLU A 165 -1.84 24.37 3.19
C GLU A 165 -2.74 23.22 2.75
N ASN A 166 -2.16 22.03 2.56
CA ASN A 166 -2.87 20.83 2.13
C ASN A 166 -2.58 19.66 3.09
N ILE A 167 -3.63 19.05 3.62
CA ILE A 167 -3.53 18.00 4.63
C ILE A 167 -2.79 16.76 4.14
N PHE A 168 -2.99 16.37 2.88
CA PHE A 168 -2.30 15.26 2.23
C PHE A 168 -0.80 15.54 2.07
N HIS A 169 -0.42 16.77 1.71
CA HIS A 169 0.99 17.16 1.62
C HIS A 169 1.66 17.19 3.00
N LYS A 170 0.98 17.73 4.03
CA LYS A 170 1.45 17.70 5.43
C LYS A 170 1.62 16.28 5.93
N GLY A 171 0.66 15.39 5.65
CA GLY A 171 0.73 13.97 5.99
C GLY A 171 1.95 13.28 5.40
N ASN A 172 2.19 13.45 4.10
CA ASN A 172 3.40 12.92 3.46
C ASN A 172 4.69 13.52 4.05
N LEU A 173 4.71 14.81 4.42
CA LEU A 173 5.85 15.42 5.10
C LEU A 173 6.10 14.76 6.47
N ILE A 174 5.05 14.52 7.27
CA ILE A 174 5.15 13.81 8.56
C ILE A 174 5.78 12.42 8.36
N SER A 175 5.33 11.66 7.35
CA SER A 175 5.91 10.35 7.03
C SER A 175 7.42 10.45 6.70
N ARG A 176 7.84 11.45 5.92
CA ARG A 176 9.27 11.71 5.62
C ARG A 176 10.09 12.09 6.84
N VAL A 177 9.54 12.87 7.76
CA VAL A 177 10.20 13.21 9.02
C VAL A 177 10.37 11.94 9.88
N ARG A 178 9.34 11.09 9.99
CA ARG A 178 9.46 9.80 10.69
C ARG A 178 10.57 8.95 10.09
N ALA A 179 10.63 8.82 8.77
CA ALA A 179 11.67 8.07 8.08
C ALA A 179 13.08 8.62 8.38
N ASN A 180 13.26 9.94 8.35
CA ASN A 180 14.53 10.57 8.67
C ASN A 180 14.98 10.30 10.11
N VAL A 181 14.06 10.43 11.08
CA VAL A 181 14.33 10.12 12.49
C VAL A 181 14.71 8.65 12.65
N LEU A 182 13.92 7.72 12.11
CA LEU A 182 14.16 6.28 12.21
C LEU A 182 15.48 5.86 11.55
N SER A 183 15.77 6.39 10.37
CA SER A 183 17.02 6.12 9.65
C SER A 183 18.23 6.63 10.44
N THR A 184 18.13 7.83 11.01
CA THR A 184 19.19 8.40 11.84
C THR A 184 19.39 7.59 13.11
N LYS A 185 18.31 7.19 13.80
CA LYS A 185 18.37 6.32 14.99
C LYS A 185 19.05 4.99 14.66
N ALA A 186 18.63 4.32 13.59
CA ALA A 186 19.22 3.07 13.13
C ALA A 186 20.72 3.21 12.87
N ALA A 187 21.14 4.27 12.15
CA ALA A 187 22.55 4.54 11.88
C ALA A 187 23.35 4.80 13.17
N THR A 188 22.84 5.64 14.07
CA THR A 188 23.54 5.98 15.34
C THR A 188 23.67 4.79 16.28
N GLU A 189 22.77 3.81 16.17
CA GLU A 189 22.80 2.59 16.98
C GLU A 189 23.51 1.42 16.30
N GLY A 190 24.01 1.59 15.06
CA GLY A 190 24.62 0.51 14.28
C GLY A 190 23.63 -0.62 13.98
N LYS A 191 22.38 -0.28 13.64
CA LYS A 191 21.27 -1.19 13.37
C LYS A 191 20.67 -0.97 11.98
N LEU A 192 19.92 -1.96 11.48
CA LEU A 192 19.14 -1.82 10.25
C LEU A 192 17.74 -1.24 10.53
N LEU A 193 17.27 -0.29 9.73
CA LEU A 193 15.89 0.16 9.73
C LEU A 193 15.00 -0.85 9.00
N SER A 194 14.10 -1.51 9.73
CA SER A 194 13.09 -2.41 9.17
C SER A 194 11.84 -1.65 8.75
N GLY A 195 11.36 -1.92 7.54
CA GLY A 195 10.05 -1.48 7.07
C GLY A 195 8.91 -2.36 7.53
N THR A 196 7.72 -1.81 7.38
CA THR A 196 6.46 -2.42 7.79
C THR A 196 5.46 -2.46 6.64
N GLY A 197 5.87 -2.10 5.43
CA GLY A 197 5.04 -2.21 4.24
C GLY A 197 4.79 -3.66 3.86
N ASN A 198 3.53 -3.98 3.57
CA ASN A 198 3.10 -5.29 3.11
C ASN A 198 2.90 -5.32 1.59
N LYS A 199 2.61 -6.50 1.04
CA LYS A 199 2.49 -6.73 -0.41
C LYS A 199 1.41 -5.89 -1.05
N ASP A 200 0.25 -5.74 -0.43
CA ASP A 200 -0.90 -5.06 -1.06
C ASP A 200 -0.73 -3.53 -1.02
N GLU A 201 -0.24 -3.00 0.10
CA GLU A 201 -0.01 -1.57 0.32
C GLU A 201 1.13 -1.03 -0.53
N ASP A 202 2.37 -1.38 -0.18
CA ASP A 202 3.57 -0.75 -0.74
C ASP A 202 3.82 -1.22 -2.17
N PHE A 203 3.76 -2.53 -2.38
CA PHE A 203 4.18 -3.17 -3.62
C PHE A 203 2.99 -3.41 -4.58
N GLY A 204 1.76 -3.43 -4.03
CA GLY A 204 0.52 -3.72 -4.74
C GLY A 204 -0.09 -2.47 -5.33
N ILE A 205 -0.39 -1.45 -4.52
CA ILE A 205 -1.00 -0.19 -4.99
C ILE A 205 -0.15 1.06 -4.71
N GLY A 206 1.03 0.90 -4.12
CA GLY A 206 1.94 2.02 -3.86
C GLY A 206 1.37 2.99 -2.84
N TYR A 207 0.59 2.49 -1.89
CA TYR A 207 -0.05 3.25 -0.81
C TYR A 207 0.93 3.52 0.33
N TYR A 208 2.02 4.21 -0.01
CA TYR A 208 3.08 4.62 0.92
C TYR A 208 3.67 5.96 0.45
N THR A 209 4.32 6.66 1.37
CA THR A 209 5.04 7.89 1.05
C THR A 209 6.43 7.55 0.50
N LEU A 210 6.70 7.94 -0.75
CA LEU A 210 8.06 7.84 -1.30
C LEU A 210 9.02 8.74 -0.50
N PHE A 211 10.15 8.17 -0.07
CA PHE A 211 11.10 8.75 0.90
C PHE A 211 10.55 8.90 2.34
N GLY A 212 9.35 8.39 2.61
CA GLY A 212 8.77 8.29 3.95
C GLY A 212 8.89 6.86 4.46
N ASP A 213 7.76 6.27 4.84
CA ASP A 213 7.61 4.92 5.35
C ASP A 213 8.21 3.81 4.47
N GLY A 214 8.34 4.03 3.16
CA GLY A 214 9.05 3.11 2.26
C GLY A 214 10.58 3.21 2.29
N ALA A 215 11.17 4.23 2.93
CA ALA A 215 12.62 4.47 2.96
C ALA A 215 13.32 3.69 4.09
N VAL A 216 13.50 2.40 3.85
CA VAL A 216 14.00 1.43 4.84
C VAL A 216 15.13 0.57 4.27
N HIS A 217 15.84 -0.16 5.13
CA HIS A 217 16.92 -1.06 4.68
C HIS A 217 16.42 -2.44 4.26
N LEU A 218 15.28 -2.92 4.79
CA LEU A 218 14.66 -4.20 4.47
C LEU A 218 13.15 -4.17 4.74
N SER A 219 12.40 -5.03 4.07
CA SER A 219 10.94 -5.18 4.23
C SER A 219 10.56 -6.62 4.59
N PRO A 220 10.59 -7.01 5.88
CA PRO A 220 10.38 -8.40 6.31
C PRO A 220 9.01 -8.97 5.94
N ILE A 221 7.97 -8.14 5.86
CA ILE A 221 6.61 -8.55 5.52
C ILE A 221 6.18 -8.14 4.11
N GLY A 222 7.12 -7.63 3.29
CA GLY A 222 6.80 -7.09 1.96
C GLY A 222 6.24 -8.12 0.97
N ALA A 223 6.43 -9.41 1.25
CA ALA A 223 5.88 -10.51 0.44
C ALA A 223 4.51 -11.02 0.93
N LEU A 224 4.01 -10.56 2.08
CA LEU A 224 2.73 -10.96 2.65
C LEU A 224 1.61 -10.00 2.23
N SER A 225 0.49 -10.51 1.73
CA SER A 225 -0.73 -9.71 1.59
C SER A 225 -1.26 -9.28 2.96
N LYS A 226 -2.11 -8.25 3.02
CA LYS A 226 -2.68 -7.74 4.28
C LYS A 226 -3.38 -8.85 5.06
N ARG A 227 -4.09 -9.72 4.34
CA ARG A 227 -4.72 -10.92 4.89
C ARG A 227 -3.71 -11.85 5.55
N LEU A 228 -2.60 -12.15 4.88
CA LEU A 228 -1.53 -12.99 5.45
C LEU A 228 -0.79 -12.28 6.60
N VAL A 229 -0.66 -10.96 6.59
CA VAL A 229 -0.12 -10.21 7.75
C VAL A 229 -1.00 -10.42 8.98
N ARG A 230 -2.34 -10.31 8.85
CA ARG A 230 -3.27 -10.58 9.97
C ARG A 230 -3.22 -12.04 10.44
N GLU A 231 -3.11 -12.99 9.52
CA GLU A 231 -2.93 -14.41 9.84
C GLU A 231 -1.64 -14.65 10.63
N MET A 232 -0.53 -14.05 10.19
CA MET A 232 0.76 -14.11 10.89
C MET A 232 0.70 -13.44 12.27
N ALA A 233 0.05 -12.28 12.37
CA ALA A 233 -0.15 -11.56 13.62
C ALA A 233 -0.86 -12.43 14.67
N ALA A 234 -1.94 -13.12 14.25
CA ALA A 234 -2.67 -14.04 15.10
C ALA A 234 -1.81 -15.25 15.51
N PHE A 235 -1.03 -15.81 14.58
CA PHE A 235 -0.09 -16.91 14.87
C PHE A 235 0.98 -16.52 15.90
N LEU A 236 1.47 -15.28 15.85
CA LEU A 236 2.46 -14.73 16.79
C LEU A 236 1.86 -14.35 18.15
N GLY A 237 0.55 -14.51 18.34
CA GLY A 237 -0.15 -14.24 19.59
C GLY A 237 -0.35 -12.76 19.89
N LEU A 238 -0.34 -11.90 18.87
CA LEU A 238 -0.67 -10.49 19.05
C LEU A 238 -2.14 -10.32 19.48
N ASP A 239 -2.42 -9.28 20.27
CA ASP A 239 -3.77 -8.96 20.77
C ASP A 239 -4.75 -8.82 19.59
N ARG A 240 -5.95 -9.40 19.72
CA ARG A 240 -7.00 -9.33 18.71
C ARG A 240 -7.35 -7.90 18.32
N ARG A 241 -7.29 -6.95 19.26
CA ARG A 241 -7.51 -5.53 18.99
C ARG A 241 -6.52 -4.96 17.96
N ILE A 242 -5.29 -5.47 17.93
CA ILE A 242 -4.26 -5.09 16.96
C ILE A 242 -4.45 -5.87 15.66
N VAL A 243 -4.69 -7.19 15.75
CA VAL A 243 -4.91 -8.05 14.59
C VAL A 243 -6.09 -7.58 13.75
N ASP A 244 -7.17 -7.15 14.39
CA ASP A 244 -8.43 -6.75 13.76
C ASP A 244 -8.55 -5.22 13.60
N ARG A 245 -7.48 -4.46 13.91
CA ARG A 245 -7.46 -2.99 13.80
C ARG A 245 -7.80 -2.56 12.36
N VAL A 246 -8.60 -1.50 12.26
CA VAL A 246 -8.87 -0.82 10.99
C VAL A 246 -7.57 -0.18 10.49
N PRO A 247 -7.13 -0.45 9.25
CA PRO A 247 -5.92 0.14 8.68
C PRO A 247 -6.03 1.66 8.57
N THR A 248 -4.96 2.33 8.97
CA THR A 248 -4.81 3.78 8.85
C THR A 248 -3.34 4.14 8.70
N ALA A 249 -3.04 5.09 7.80
CA ALA A 249 -1.72 5.68 7.68
C ALA A 249 -1.38 6.65 8.85
N GLY A 250 -2.40 7.14 9.58
CA GLY A 250 -2.21 8.09 10.69
C GLY A 250 -1.51 9.39 10.25
N LEU A 251 -1.86 9.88 9.06
CA LEU A 251 -1.30 11.07 8.41
C LEU A 251 -2.31 12.23 8.30
N GLU A 252 -3.60 11.94 8.48
CA GLU A 252 -4.69 12.91 8.49
C GLU A 252 -5.68 12.59 9.65
N PRO A 253 -6.40 13.58 10.21
CA PRO A 253 -7.45 13.34 11.20
C PRO A 253 -8.57 12.45 10.65
N ASP A 254 -9.05 11.50 11.46
CA ASP A 254 -10.12 10.55 11.11
C ASP A 254 -9.87 9.79 9.79
N GLN A 255 -8.60 9.52 9.51
CA GLN A 255 -8.16 8.78 8.33
C GLN A 255 -8.35 7.27 8.52
N SER A 256 -8.89 6.62 7.50
CA SER A 256 -8.74 5.19 7.30
C SER A 256 -8.37 4.92 5.84
N ASP A 257 -7.60 3.88 5.60
CA ASP A 257 -7.20 3.52 4.24
C ASP A 257 -8.44 3.22 3.39
N TYR A 258 -9.46 2.62 4.01
CA TYR A 258 -10.76 2.38 3.40
C TYR A 258 -11.42 3.67 2.88
N LYS A 259 -11.40 4.74 3.68
CA LYS A 259 -11.97 6.05 3.29
C LYS A 259 -11.22 6.65 2.09
N ASP A 260 -9.91 6.47 2.05
CA ASP A 260 -9.03 7.02 1.02
C ASP A 260 -9.12 6.26 -0.31
N LEU A 261 -9.17 4.93 -0.22
CA LEU A 261 -9.20 4.02 -1.37
C LEU A 261 -10.61 3.78 -1.93
N GLY A 262 -11.61 3.67 -1.05
CA GLY A 262 -12.97 3.27 -1.42
C GLY A 262 -13.22 1.77 -1.42
N TYR A 263 -12.23 0.97 -1.02
CA TYR A 263 -12.27 -0.49 -0.97
C TYR A 263 -11.21 -1.02 0.01
N GLU A 264 -11.41 -2.25 0.49
CA GLU A 264 -10.48 -2.96 1.37
C GLU A 264 -9.33 -3.61 0.59
N TYR A 265 -8.24 -3.94 1.30
CA TYR A 265 -7.08 -4.61 0.69
C TYR A 265 -7.38 -5.99 0.12
N ASP A 266 -8.44 -6.67 0.57
CA ASP A 266 -8.89 -7.93 -0.04
C ASP A 266 -9.26 -7.75 -1.54
N VAL A 267 -9.80 -6.57 -1.92
CA VAL A 267 -10.05 -6.22 -3.32
C VAL A 267 -8.74 -6.01 -4.07
N VAL A 268 -7.76 -5.37 -3.43
CA VAL A 268 -6.43 -5.17 -4.01
C VAL A 268 -5.76 -6.52 -4.29
N GLU A 269 -5.75 -7.42 -3.31
CA GLU A 269 -5.18 -8.77 -3.43
C GLU A 269 -5.87 -9.52 -4.58
N LEU A 270 -7.21 -9.59 -4.61
CA LEU A 270 -7.97 -10.29 -5.65
C LEU A 270 -7.69 -9.75 -7.06
N VAL A 271 -7.72 -8.43 -7.24
CA VAL A 271 -7.52 -7.81 -8.56
C VAL A 271 -6.08 -7.97 -9.02
N THR A 272 -5.10 -7.73 -8.14
CA THR A 272 -3.67 -7.85 -8.51
C THR A 272 -3.27 -9.30 -8.77
N GLU A 273 -3.74 -10.26 -7.97
CA GLU A 273 -3.49 -11.68 -8.22
C GLU A 273 -4.19 -12.19 -9.48
N GLY A 274 -5.39 -11.70 -9.77
CA GLY A 274 -6.08 -11.97 -11.03
C GLY A 274 -5.29 -11.48 -12.24
N LEU A 275 -4.78 -10.23 -12.20
CA LEU A 275 -3.90 -9.71 -13.26
C LEU A 275 -2.63 -10.57 -13.42
N ASN A 276 -2.01 -10.99 -12.32
CA ASN A 276 -0.82 -11.85 -12.34
C ASN A 276 -1.09 -13.25 -12.92
N GLN A 277 -2.31 -13.75 -12.76
CA GLN A 277 -2.77 -15.04 -13.31
C GLN A 277 -3.27 -14.94 -14.75
N GLY A 278 -3.18 -13.75 -15.37
CA GLY A 278 -3.46 -13.53 -16.79
C GLY A 278 -4.88 -13.10 -17.11
N PHE A 279 -5.71 -12.80 -16.10
CA PHE A 279 -7.03 -12.22 -16.34
C PHE A 279 -6.91 -10.79 -16.86
N THR A 280 -7.73 -10.47 -17.86
CA THR A 280 -7.90 -9.10 -18.34
C THR A 280 -8.73 -8.26 -17.36
N PRO A 281 -8.57 -6.93 -17.35
CA PRO A 281 -9.42 -6.03 -16.57
C PRO A 281 -10.92 -6.26 -16.82
N GLU A 282 -11.31 -6.50 -18.07
CA GLU A 282 -12.69 -6.75 -18.48
C GLU A 282 -13.22 -8.07 -17.89
N GLU A 283 -12.39 -9.10 -17.86
CA GLU A 283 -12.68 -10.37 -17.19
C GLU A 283 -12.82 -10.19 -15.68
N LEU A 284 -11.91 -9.46 -15.04
CA LEU A 284 -11.97 -9.18 -13.59
C LEU A 284 -13.25 -8.43 -13.19
N CYS A 285 -13.73 -7.53 -14.03
CA CYS A 285 -14.99 -6.80 -13.77
C CYS A 285 -16.22 -7.72 -13.71
N ARG A 286 -16.17 -8.91 -14.33
CA ARG A 286 -17.26 -9.90 -14.36
C ARG A 286 -16.92 -11.17 -13.58
N HIS A 287 -15.73 -11.21 -12.97
CA HIS A 287 -15.23 -12.41 -12.33
C HIS A 287 -16.06 -12.74 -11.08
N PRO A 288 -16.55 -13.99 -10.90
CA PRO A 288 -17.44 -14.36 -9.78
C PRO A 288 -16.85 -14.13 -8.38
N GLN A 289 -15.52 -14.12 -8.24
CA GLN A 289 -14.83 -13.77 -6.97
C GLN A 289 -14.64 -12.26 -6.76
N VAL A 290 -14.68 -11.44 -7.82
CA VAL A 290 -14.37 -9.99 -7.75
C VAL A 290 -15.66 -9.18 -7.68
N LEU A 291 -16.58 -9.42 -8.62
CA LEU A 291 -17.82 -8.67 -8.77
C LEU A 291 -18.62 -8.51 -7.45
N PRO A 292 -18.99 -9.60 -6.73
CA PRO A 292 -19.81 -9.46 -5.53
C PRO A 292 -19.09 -8.73 -4.39
N VAL A 293 -17.78 -8.94 -4.25
CA VAL A 293 -16.98 -8.27 -3.21
C VAL A 293 -16.91 -6.78 -3.49
N VAL A 294 -16.66 -6.38 -4.74
CA VAL A 294 -16.56 -4.97 -5.11
C VAL A 294 -17.91 -4.25 -5.02
N GLU A 295 -19.01 -4.88 -5.44
CA GLU A 295 -20.36 -4.30 -5.27
C GLU A 295 -20.71 -4.09 -3.80
N GLN A 296 -20.37 -5.04 -2.93
CA GLN A 296 -20.53 -4.91 -1.49
C GLN A 296 -19.72 -3.71 -0.95
N GLN A 297 -18.47 -3.53 -1.39
CA GLN A 297 -17.63 -2.41 -0.96
C GLN A 297 -18.20 -1.06 -1.41
N ILE A 298 -18.66 -0.94 -2.66
CA ILE A 298 -19.28 0.30 -3.17
C ILE A 298 -20.55 0.65 -2.36
N ALA A 299 -21.39 -0.36 -2.08
CA ALA A 299 -22.61 -0.17 -1.30
C ALA A 299 -22.28 0.23 0.16
N HIS A 300 -21.34 -0.47 0.78
CA HIS A 300 -20.92 -0.19 2.16
C HIS A 300 -20.32 1.20 2.30
N TYR A 301 -19.44 1.61 1.39
CA TYR A 301 -18.87 2.95 1.38
C TYR A 301 -19.97 4.03 1.33
N GLY A 302 -20.97 3.85 0.44
CA GLY A 302 -22.11 4.76 0.34
C GLY A 302 -22.95 4.85 1.63
N GLN A 303 -23.09 3.74 2.36
CA GLN A 303 -23.79 3.70 3.65
C GLN A 303 -23.01 4.42 4.75
N VAL A 304 -21.69 4.24 4.80
CA VAL A 304 -20.83 4.78 5.86
C VAL A 304 -20.56 6.28 5.66
N PHE A 305 -20.30 6.72 4.43
CA PHE A 305 -19.86 8.08 4.14
C PHE A 305 -20.92 8.96 3.45
N GLY A 306 -22.11 8.42 3.14
CA GLY A 306 -23.20 9.18 2.51
C GLY A 306 -22.96 9.57 1.04
N ALA A 307 -21.85 9.12 0.45
CA ALA A 307 -21.49 9.33 -0.95
C ALA A 307 -20.68 8.12 -1.44
N ARG A 308 -20.66 7.89 -2.76
CA ARG A 308 -19.79 6.87 -3.36
C ARG A 308 -18.42 7.47 -3.66
N LYS A 309 -17.35 6.71 -3.41
CA LYS A 309 -16.01 7.05 -3.87
C LYS A 309 -15.80 6.72 -5.35
N LEU A 310 -16.33 5.56 -5.75
CA LEU A 310 -16.27 4.97 -7.07
C LEU A 310 -17.64 4.38 -7.37
N ASP A 311 -18.14 4.54 -8.59
CA ASP A 311 -19.54 4.29 -8.94
C ASP A 311 -19.80 2.90 -9.54
N SER A 312 -18.73 2.18 -9.92
CA SER A 312 -18.85 0.88 -10.57
C SER A 312 -17.67 -0.04 -10.30
N VAL A 313 -17.87 -1.34 -10.51
CA VAL A 313 -16.81 -2.36 -10.45
C VAL A 313 -15.69 -2.04 -11.45
N VAL A 314 -16.04 -1.50 -12.61
CA VAL A 314 -15.09 -1.08 -13.64
C VAL A 314 -14.16 0.02 -13.11
N GLU A 315 -14.70 1.00 -12.38
CA GLU A 315 -13.91 2.07 -11.79
C GLU A 315 -12.98 1.57 -10.67
N VAL A 316 -13.44 0.63 -9.85
CA VAL A 316 -12.61 0.01 -8.80
C VAL A 316 -11.46 -0.79 -9.40
N VAL A 317 -11.73 -1.69 -10.35
CA VAL A 317 -10.68 -2.47 -11.02
C VAL A 317 -9.69 -1.55 -11.75
N ALA A 318 -10.19 -0.48 -12.40
CA ALA A 318 -9.34 0.51 -13.06
C ALA A 318 -8.48 1.31 -12.08
N ASP A 319 -9.01 1.68 -10.91
CA ASP A 319 -8.26 2.38 -9.87
C ASP A 319 -7.15 1.51 -9.29
N VAL A 320 -7.45 0.26 -8.92
CA VAL A 320 -6.43 -0.70 -8.43
C VAL A 320 -5.34 -0.90 -9.48
N ARG A 321 -5.69 -1.13 -10.76
CA ARG A 321 -4.71 -1.30 -11.84
C ARG A 321 -3.85 -0.04 -12.03
N ARG A 322 -4.46 1.14 -12.04
CA ARG A 322 -3.72 2.41 -12.19
C ARG A 322 -2.74 2.59 -11.04
N ARG A 323 -3.17 2.35 -9.80
CA ARG A 323 -2.33 2.44 -8.61
C ARG A 323 -1.21 1.40 -8.65
N HIS A 324 -1.48 0.19 -9.11
CA HIS A 324 -0.49 -0.85 -9.29
C HIS A 324 0.63 -0.45 -10.27
N GLU A 325 0.28 0.20 -11.39
CA GLU A 325 1.29 0.74 -12.31
C GLU A 325 2.10 1.90 -11.69
N ILE A 326 1.47 2.74 -10.86
CA ILE A 326 2.18 3.77 -10.08
C ILE A 326 3.15 3.13 -9.08
N ALA A 327 2.71 2.06 -8.39
CA ALA A 327 3.53 1.29 -7.46
C ALA A 327 4.79 0.78 -8.15
N LYS A 328 4.66 0.18 -9.33
CA LYS A 328 5.81 -0.25 -10.16
C LYS A 328 6.78 0.89 -10.46
N GLY A 329 6.28 2.10 -10.67
CA GLY A 329 7.11 3.30 -10.81
C GLY A 329 7.89 3.63 -9.55
N LYS A 330 7.22 3.69 -8.39
CA LYS A 330 7.86 3.98 -7.10
C LYS A 330 8.89 2.91 -6.70
N MET A 331 8.58 1.64 -6.95
CA MET A 331 9.46 0.50 -6.69
C MET A 331 10.75 0.53 -7.53
N LYS A 332 10.80 1.25 -8.65
CA LYS A 332 12.08 1.43 -9.37
C LYS A 332 13.06 2.38 -8.65
N ILE A 333 12.54 3.20 -7.72
CA ILE A 333 13.30 4.21 -7.00
C ILE A 333 13.73 3.68 -5.63
N ILE A 334 12.78 3.12 -4.87
CA ILE A 334 13.01 2.55 -3.55
C ILE A 334 12.43 1.14 -3.52
N HIS A 335 13.31 0.14 -3.45
CA HIS A 335 12.98 -1.27 -3.38
C HIS A 335 13.86 -1.97 -2.34
N PRO A 336 13.53 -1.83 -1.04
CA PRO A 336 14.25 -2.55 0.00
C PRO A 336 14.14 -4.06 -0.24
N PRO A 337 15.21 -4.83 0.04
CA PRO A 337 15.17 -6.28 0.02
C PRO A 337 13.99 -6.84 0.82
N ALA A 338 13.31 -7.82 0.26
CA ALA A 338 12.23 -8.57 0.88
C ALA A 338 12.55 -10.08 0.85
N PRO A 339 12.04 -10.87 1.82
CA PRO A 339 12.33 -12.30 1.87
C PRO A 339 11.67 -13.06 0.72
N SER A 340 12.35 -14.11 0.24
CA SER A 340 11.69 -15.16 -0.52
C SER A 340 10.98 -16.09 0.45
N ILE A 341 9.66 -16.22 0.33
CA ILE A 341 8.82 -17.01 1.24
C ILE A 341 8.05 -18.09 0.48
N THR A 342 7.78 -19.19 1.14
CA THR A 342 7.02 -20.31 0.58
C THR A 342 5.53 -20.07 0.75
N LEU A 343 4.84 -19.83 -0.38
CA LEU A 343 3.39 -19.67 -0.46
C LEU A 343 2.79 -20.73 -1.39
N ASN A 344 1.61 -21.24 -1.04
CA ASN A 344 0.86 -22.21 -1.84
C ASN A 344 -0.31 -21.51 -2.55
N TYR A 345 -0.52 -21.82 -3.83
CA TYR A 345 -1.58 -21.24 -4.67
C TYR A 345 -2.54 -22.33 -5.20
N ASP A 346 -2.70 -23.41 -4.43
CA ASP A 346 -3.52 -24.56 -4.81
C ASP A 346 -5.01 -24.22 -5.01
#